data_AF-A0A2E7DF43-F1
#
_entry.id   AF-A0A2E7DF43-F1
#
_cell.length_a   1.000
_cell.length_b   1.000
_cell.length_c   1.000
_cell.angle_alpha   90.00
_cell.angle_beta   90.00
_cell.angle_gamma   90.00
#
_symmetry.space_group_name_H-M   'P 1'
#
loop_
_entity.id
_entity.type
_entity.pdbx_description
1 polymer ?
#
loop_
_entity_poly.entity_id
_entity_poly.type
_entity_poly.pdbx_seq_one_letter_code
_entity_poly.pdbx_strand_id
1 'polypeptide(L)'
;MHSKRENPALPPPVRLAEYRPPEYLIDTLDLKIDLAQEGAIVTATLTGRRNPDNKGEAGTLYLDGQDQELISLILDGRVLEPDDYILGSESLALPEVAERFELIVVSRNKPFENTALEGLYLSNGMYCTQCEAEGFRRITYFPDRPDVMSVYTTMIIAEKACYPNLLSNGNLIEAGDLEDGRHFARWYDPFPKPSYLFAMVAGDLACIEDYFTTMSGREIKLQIFVEHGDEALCDHAMGSLKRSMAWDEERFGLEYDLDLFMIVAVGHFNMGAMENKGINIFNSRYVLADQETATDGDFQRIESIVAHEYFHNWT
;
A
#
# COMPACT_ATOMS: atom_id res chain seq x y z
N MET A 1 3.72 47.40 -3.73
CA MET A 1 4.83 46.44 -3.79
C MET A 1 4.23 45.07 -4.07
N HIS A 2 4.30 44.59 -5.30
CA HIS A 2 3.85 43.25 -5.66
C HIS A 2 4.90 42.24 -5.16
N SER A 3 4.49 41.40 -4.21
CA SER A 3 5.24 40.21 -3.81
C SER A 3 5.44 39.34 -5.05
N LYS A 4 6.68 39.24 -5.52
CA LYS A 4 7.09 38.21 -6.48
C LYS A 4 6.94 36.89 -5.73
N ARG A 5 5.91 36.12 -6.07
CA ARG A 5 5.87 34.69 -5.72
C ARG A 5 7.13 34.08 -6.30
N GLU A 6 8.05 33.65 -5.45
CA GLU A 6 9.16 32.81 -5.88
C GLU A 6 8.56 31.58 -6.56
N ASN A 7 8.97 31.33 -7.80
CA ASN A 7 8.68 30.06 -8.45
C ASN A 7 9.37 28.99 -7.60
N PRO A 8 8.67 27.94 -7.12
CA PRO A 8 9.35 26.84 -6.47
C PRO A 8 10.43 26.32 -7.44
N ALA A 9 11.67 26.25 -6.96
CA ALA A 9 12.77 25.72 -7.76
C ALA A 9 12.38 24.29 -8.18
N LEU A 10 12.58 23.95 -9.45
CA LEU A 10 12.36 22.58 -9.92
C LEU A 10 13.24 21.62 -9.11
N PRO A 11 12.72 20.44 -8.70
CA PRO A 11 13.53 19.47 -8.00
C PRO A 11 14.75 19.08 -8.84
N PRO A 12 15.91 18.87 -8.21
CA PRO A 12 17.11 18.46 -8.93
C PRO A 12 16.91 17.09 -9.60
N PRO A 13 17.54 16.85 -10.76
CA PRO A 13 17.40 15.57 -11.44
C PRO A 13 18.05 14.43 -10.64
N VAL A 14 17.31 13.34 -10.43
CA VAL A 14 17.85 12.09 -9.89
C VAL A 14 18.59 11.33 -10.99
N ARG A 15 19.79 10.82 -10.70
CA ARG A 15 20.64 10.14 -11.70
C ARG A 15 21.00 8.73 -11.25
N LEU A 16 20.81 7.75 -12.13
CA LEU A 16 21.20 6.36 -11.87
C LEU A 16 22.67 6.21 -11.44
N ALA A 17 23.58 7.01 -12.02
CA ALA A 17 25.01 7.00 -11.68
C ALA A 17 25.32 7.48 -10.25
N GLU A 18 24.37 8.12 -9.59
CA GLU A 18 24.49 8.64 -8.22
C GLU A 18 23.83 7.72 -7.19
N TYR A 19 23.31 6.56 -7.62
CA TYR A 19 22.76 5.55 -6.73
C TYR A 19 23.75 5.18 -5.62
N ARG A 20 23.23 5.13 -4.39
CA ARG A 20 23.93 4.59 -3.22
C ARG A 20 22.98 3.67 -2.45
N PRO A 21 23.48 2.57 -1.87
CA PRO A 21 22.71 1.79 -0.91
C PRO A 21 22.17 2.69 0.21
N PRO A 22 20.94 2.46 0.72
CA PRO A 22 20.38 3.26 1.79
C PRO A 22 21.26 3.15 3.05
N GLU A 23 21.32 4.20 3.88
CA GLU A 23 22.10 4.18 5.14
C GLU A 23 21.60 3.14 6.13
N TYR A 24 20.27 3.00 6.20
CA TYR A 24 19.57 2.06 7.06
C TYR A 24 18.59 1.23 6.23
N LEU A 25 18.42 -0.02 6.65
CA LEU A 25 17.36 -0.90 6.19
C LEU A 25 16.29 -0.96 7.28
N ILE A 26 15.03 -1.10 6.87
CA ILE A 26 13.90 -1.33 7.77
C ILE A 26 13.53 -2.81 7.63
N ASP A 27 13.75 -3.60 8.67
CA ASP A 27 13.50 -5.04 8.63
C ASP A 27 11.98 -5.31 8.76
N THR A 28 11.30 -4.59 9.66
CA THR A 28 9.85 -4.72 9.89
C THR A 28 9.17 -3.38 10.06
N LEU A 29 7.92 -3.31 9.61
CA LEU A 29 7.03 -2.18 9.80
C LEU A 29 5.69 -2.66 10.39
N ASP A 30 5.37 -2.22 11.60
CA ASP A 30 4.01 -2.37 12.18
C ASP A 30 3.26 -1.05 12.01
N LEU A 31 2.23 -1.06 11.16
CA LEU A 31 1.36 0.07 10.87
C LEU A 31 0.05 -0.09 11.61
N LYS A 32 -0.35 0.96 12.31
CA LYS A 32 -1.73 1.17 12.77
C LYS A 32 -2.30 2.41 12.09
N ILE A 33 -3.39 2.22 11.34
CA ILE A 33 -4.10 3.27 10.63
C ILE A 33 -5.50 3.42 11.26
N ASP A 34 -5.69 4.47 12.03
CA ASP A 34 -6.96 4.83 12.66
C ASP A 34 -7.70 5.83 11.78
N LEU A 35 -8.70 5.36 11.04
CA LEU A 35 -9.54 6.13 10.15
C LEU A 35 -10.68 6.78 10.95
N ALA A 36 -10.67 8.11 11.03
CA ALA A 36 -11.69 8.90 11.70
C ALA A 36 -12.23 10.01 10.78
N GLN A 37 -13.33 10.65 11.19
CA GLN A 37 -13.98 11.70 10.39
C GLN A 37 -13.07 12.92 10.14
N GLU A 38 -12.19 13.25 11.09
CA GLU A 38 -11.28 14.41 11.00
C GLU A 38 -9.98 14.10 10.23
N GLY A 39 -9.75 12.84 9.83
CA GLY A 39 -8.55 12.39 9.17
C GLY A 39 -8.12 11.00 9.64
N ALA A 40 -6.89 10.61 9.27
CA ALA A 40 -6.31 9.34 9.68
C ALA A 40 -5.10 9.56 10.59
N ILE A 41 -5.09 8.95 11.76
CA ILE A 41 -3.89 8.86 12.59
C ILE A 41 -3.13 7.60 12.20
N VAL A 42 -1.90 7.78 11.74
CA VAL A 42 -1.01 6.69 11.35
C VAL A 42 0.08 6.59 12.41
N THR A 43 0.19 5.40 13.03
CA THR A 43 1.31 5.05 13.89
C THR A 43 2.14 3.99 13.17
N ALA A 44 3.37 4.33 12.84
CA ALA A 44 4.31 3.45 12.17
C ALA A 44 5.45 3.09 13.13
N THR A 45 5.59 1.82 13.47
CA THR A 45 6.70 1.30 14.27
C THR A 45 7.70 0.60 13.35
N LEU A 46 8.83 1.24 13.11
CA LEU A 46 9.91 0.78 12.25
C LEU A 46 10.97 0.10 13.12
N THR A 47 11.26 -1.16 12.85
CA THR A 47 12.48 -1.81 13.38
C THR A 47 13.53 -1.78 12.28
N GLY A 48 14.62 -1.06 12.53
CA GLY A 48 15.65 -0.82 11.53
C GLY A 48 17.05 -1.20 11.99
N ARG A 49 17.94 -1.28 11.01
CA ARG A 49 19.37 -1.52 11.22
C ARG A 49 20.21 -0.82 10.20
N ARG A 50 21.48 -0.57 10.53
CA ARG A 50 22.44 -0.02 9.58
C ARG A 50 22.61 -0.96 8.39
N ASN A 51 22.68 -0.39 7.20
CA ASN A 51 22.93 -1.16 5.99
C ASN A 51 24.42 -1.51 5.86
N PRO A 52 24.81 -2.80 5.89
CA PRO A 52 26.22 -3.19 5.75
C PRO A 52 26.83 -2.83 4.39
N ASP A 53 26.01 -2.65 3.35
CA ASP A 53 26.47 -2.28 2.01
C ASP A 53 26.74 -0.77 1.87
N ASN A 54 26.27 0.04 2.83
CA ASN A 54 26.59 1.45 2.88
C ASN A 54 27.93 1.69 3.60
N LYS A 55 28.91 2.23 2.86
CA LYS A 55 30.28 2.51 3.31
C LYS A 55 30.51 3.96 3.76
N GLY A 56 29.45 4.76 3.88
CA GLY A 56 29.47 6.12 4.39
C GLY A 56 29.77 6.18 5.89
N GLU A 57 30.04 7.38 6.38
CA GLU A 57 30.12 7.63 7.83
C GLU A 57 28.71 7.57 8.42
N ALA A 58 28.55 6.85 9.54
CA ALA A 58 27.26 6.61 10.17
C ALA A 58 26.66 7.88 10.79
N GLY A 59 25.33 7.93 10.89
CA GLY A 59 24.64 8.79 11.85
C GLY A 59 23.19 9.01 11.49
N THR A 60 22.94 9.52 10.28
CA THR A 60 21.62 10.08 9.96
C THR A 60 20.68 9.07 9.30
N LEU A 61 19.54 8.81 9.93
CA LEU A 61 18.40 8.18 9.27
C LEU A 61 17.62 9.26 8.51
N TYR A 62 17.53 9.11 7.19
CA TYR A 62 16.69 9.95 6.34
C TYR A 62 15.40 9.20 5.99
N LEU A 63 14.29 9.88 6.18
CA LEU A 63 12.95 9.41 5.85
C LEU A 63 12.30 10.42 4.91
N ASP A 64 11.63 9.92 3.89
CA ASP A 64 10.79 10.71 3.00
C ASP A 64 9.43 10.93 3.65
N GLY A 65 8.84 12.11 3.51
CA GLY A 65 7.52 12.38 4.07
C GLY A 65 6.91 13.67 3.56
N GLN A 66 5.70 13.60 3.02
CA GLN A 66 5.02 14.71 2.34
C GLN A 66 3.53 14.79 2.74
N ASP A 67 2.97 16.01 2.76
CA ASP A 67 1.53 16.29 2.93
C ASP A 67 0.85 15.63 4.15
N GLN A 68 1.61 15.47 5.24
CA GLN A 68 1.14 14.93 6.51
C GLN A 68 1.63 15.80 7.68
N GLU A 69 0.89 15.80 8.78
CA GLU A 69 1.29 16.47 10.03
C GLU A 69 2.04 15.48 10.91
N LEU A 70 3.32 15.74 11.20
CA LEU A 70 4.06 14.98 12.21
C LEU A 70 3.54 15.33 13.61
N ILE A 71 3.05 14.32 14.35
CA ILE A 71 2.54 14.48 15.72
C ILE A 71 3.63 14.18 16.75
N SER A 72 4.31 13.04 16.62
CA SER A 72 5.36 12.65 17.56
C SER A 72 6.33 11.64 16.94
N LEU A 73 7.53 11.61 17.53
CA LEU A 73 8.58 10.64 17.24
C LEU A 73 9.07 10.04 18.55
N ILE A 74 9.25 8.72 18.57
CA ILE A 74 9.83 7.99 19.69
C ILE A 74 10.93 7.10 19.14
N LEU A 75 12.17 7.34 19.57
CA LEU A 75 13.33 6.54 19.18
C LEU A 75 13.82 5.77 20.40
N ASP A 76 13.81 4.44 20.33
CA ASP A 76 14.25 3.54 21.40
C ASP A 76 13.60 3.86 22.77
N GLY A 77 12.29 4.17 22.75
CA GLY A 77 11.51 4.54 23.93
C GLY A 77 11.68 6.00 24.41
N ARG A 78 12.56 6.79 23.78
CA ARG A 78 12.73 8.22 24.06
C ARG A 78 11.87 9.06 23.11
N VAL A 79 10.97 9.88 23.65
CA VAL A 79 10.27 10.91 22.86
C VAL A 79 11.30 11.93 22.37
N LEU A 80 11.27 12.23 21.07
CA LEU A 80 12.14 13.23 20.45
C LEU A 80 11.47 14.61 20.49
N GLU A 81 12.25 15.60 20.87
CA GLU A 81 11.87 17.01 20.82
C GLU A 81 12.27 17.63 19.47
N PRO A 82 11.74 18.80 19.08
CA PRO A 82 12.06 19.43 17.79
C PRO A 82 13.55 19.69 17.51
N ASP A 83 14.39 19.79 18.55
CA ASP A 83 15.84 19.96 18.42
C ASP A 83 16.58 18.63 18.15
N ASP A 84 15.92 17.48 18.30
CA ASP A 84 16.50 16.15 18.08
C ASP A 84 16.45 15.72 16.60
N TYR A 85 15.71 16.44 15.74
CA TYR A 85 15.50 16.08 14.34
C TYR A 85 15.42 17.29 13.42
N ILE A 86 15.60 17.06 12.12
CA ILE A 86 15.43 18.09 11.09
C ILE A 86 14.22 17.71 10.24
N LEU A 87 13.16 18.51 10.34
CA LEU A 87 11.95 18.36 9.55
C LEU A 87 11.98 19.32 8.36
N GLY A 88 12.02 18.76 7.15
CA GLY A 88 11.84 19.48 5.89
C GLY A 88 10.40 19.42 5.38
N SER A 89 10.14 19.99 4.20
CA SER A 89 8.82 19.92 3.55
C SER A 89 8.49 18.52 3.03
N GLU A 90 9.52 17.76 2.64
CA GLU A 90 9.41 16.41 2.03
C GLU A 90 10.31 15.38 2.72
N SER A 91 10.90 15.72 3.88
CA SER A 91 11.88 14.84 4.55
C SER A 91 11.89 15.00 6.06
N LEU A 92 12.33 13.96 6.74
CA LEU A 92 12.65 13.92 8.16
C LEU A 92 14.03 13.28 8.34
N ALA A 93 14.94 13.95 9.04
CA ALA A 93 16.28 13.44 9.29
C ALA A 93 16.55 13.32 10.79
N LEU A 94 17.03 12.14 11.23
CA LEU A 94 17.43 11.83 12.60
C LEU A 94 18.96 11.62 12.66
N PRO A 95 19.75 12.58 13.15
CA PRO A 95 21.23 12.55 13.01
C PRO A 95 21.99 11.51 13.84
N GLU A 96 21.41 11.00 14.93
CA GLU A 96 22.09 10.12 15.89
C GLU A 96 21.30 8.82 16.11
N VAL A 97 21.22 7.99 15.07
CA VAL A 97 20.54 6.68 15.16
C VAL A 97 21.55 5.56 15.41
N ALA A 98 21.22 4.62 16.29
CA ALA A 98 22.06 3.47 16.61
C ALA A 98 22.11 2.43 15.47
N GLU A 99 23.05 1.48 15.54
CA GLU A 99 23.16 0.41 14.52
C GLU A 99 21.89 -0.44 14.37
N ARG A 100 21.10 -0.55 15.45
CA ARG A 100 19.76 -1.13 15.50
C ARG A 100 18.90 -0.20 16.31
N PHE A 101 17.67 -0.01 15.87
CA PHE A 101 16.76 0.93 16.51
C PHE A 101 15.31 0.52 16.32
N GLU A 102 14.47 1.01 17.21
CA GLU A 102 13.02 1.10 17.02
C GLU A 102 12.63 2.58 16.92
N LEU A 103 11.94 2.94 15.83
CA LEU A 103 11.38 4.26 15.64
C LEU A 103 9.86 4.17 15.53
N ILE A 104 9.15 4.87 16.41
CA ILE A 104 7.70 5.06 16.30
C ILE A 104 7.45 6.46 15.75
N VAL A 105 6.75 6.53 14.62
CA VAL A 105 6.31 7.77 13.98
C VAL A 105 4.80 7.85 14.11
N VAL A 106 4.30 8.93 14.69
CA VAL A 106 2.86 9.24 14.69
C VAL A 106 2.63 10.44 13.79
N SER A 107 1.79 10.27 12.77
CA SER A 107 1.40 11.33 11.85
C SER A 107 -0.11 11.40 11.65
N ARG A 108 -0.60 12.57 11.26
CA ARG A 108 -1.98 12.79 10.84
C ARG A 108 -2.04 13.07 9.35
N ASN A 109 -2.85 12.28 8.66
CA ASN A 109 -3.16 12.41 7.26
C ASN A 109 -4.58 12.95 7.09
N LYS A 110 -4.84 13.61 5.95
CA LYS A 110 -6.18 14.09 5.59
C LYS A 110 -6.62 13.53 4.23
N PRO A 111 -7.04 12.25 4.17
CA PRO A 111 -7.31 11.59 2.90
C PRO A 111 -8.44 12.23 2.08
N PHE A 112 -9.38 12.89 2.76
CA PHE A 112 -10.49 13.62 2.14
C PHE A 112 -10.06 14.92 1.44
N GLU A 113 -8.89 15.46 1.77
CA GLU A 113 -8.31 16.64 1.07
C GLU A 113 -7.36 16.21 -0.08
N ASN A 114 -7.06 14.90 -0.19
CA ASN A 114 -6.06 14.39 -1.13
C ASN A 114 -6.64 14.17 -2.54
N THR A 115 -6.66 15.25 -3.33
CA THR A 115 -7.15 15.23 -4.72
C THR A 115 -6.13 14.70 -5.74
N ALA A 116 -4.89 14.43 -5.31
CA ALA A 116 -3.85 13.88 -6.19
C ALA A 116 -4.01 12.37 -6.45
N LEU A 117 -4.79 11.67 -5.61
CA LEU A 117 -5.01 10.21 -5.67
C LEU A 117 -3.68 9.42 -5.58
N GLU A 118 -2.81 9.84 -4.67
CA GLU A 118 -1.50 9.26 -4.36
C GLU A 118 -1.30 9.22 -2.84
N GLY A 119 -0.77 8.14 -2.28
CA GLY A 119 -0.79 7.86 -0.85
C GLY A 119 -2.17 7.39 -0.41
N LEU A 120 -2.62 7.78 0.79
CA LEU A 120 -3.96 7.47 1.31
C LEU A 120 -4.95 8.56 0.88
N TYR A 121 -6.04 8.17 0.20
CA TYR A 121 -7.06 9.10 -0.29
C TYR A 121 -8.47 8.51 -0.21
N LEU A 122 -9.47 9.36 -0.45
CA LEU A 122 -10.88 8.96 -0.50
C LEU A 122 -11.38 8.90 -1.95
N SER A 123 -11.92 7.75 -2.36
CA SER A 123 -12.58 7.54 -3.66
C SER A 123 -14.02 7.11 -3.44
N ASN A 124 -15.00 7.95 -3.82
CA ASN A 124 -16.43 7.66 -3.66
C ASN A 124 -16.85 7.22 -2.25
N GLY A 125 -16.23 7.78 -1.21
CA GLY A 125 -16.54 7.45 0.18
C GLY A 125 -15.78 6.24 0.73
N MET A 126 -15.00 5.53 -0.09
CA MET A 126 -14.09 4.46 0.31
C MET A 126 -12.66 5.00 0.44
N TYR A 127 -11.92 4.56 1.45
CA TYR A 127 -10.49 4.84 1.54
C TYR A 127 -9.72 3.80 0.72
N CYS A 128 -8.76 4.27 -0.07
CA CYS A 128 -7.82 3.40 -0.77
C CYS A 128 -6.45 4.07 -0.86
N THR A 129 -5.46 3.28 -1.28
CA THR A 129 -4.07 3.74 -1.43
C THR A 129 -3.56 3.56 -2.84
N GLN A 130 -2.71 4.49 -3.28
CA GLN A 130 -1.82 4.31 -4.43
C GLN A 130 -0.41 4.69 -4.00
N CYS A 131 0.48 3.71 -3.88
CA CYS A 131 1.82 3.93 -3.34
C CYS A 131 2.90 3.99 -4.43
N GLU A 132 2.68 3.41 -5.61
CA GLU A 132 3.63 3.55 -6.70
C GLU A 132 3.52 4.92 -7.38
N ALA A 133 4.62 5.63 -7.65
CA ALA A 133 6.02 5.24 -7.36
C ALA A 133 6.50 5.63 -5.95
N GLU A 134 5.99 6.75 -5.42
CA GLU A 134 6.51 7.43 -4.24
C GLU A 134 5.37 7.94 -3.35
N GLY A 135 4.23 7.24 -3.33
CA GLY A 135 3.03 7.65 -2.62
C GLY A 135 3.04 7.25 -1.13
N PHE A 136 3.87 6.29 -0.72
CA PHE A 136 3.88 5.82 0.67
C PHE A 136 4.39 6.90 1.64
N ARG A 137 5.28 7.80 1.19
CA ARG A 137 5.70 8.99 1.94
C ARG A 137 4.57 9.98 2.22
N ARG A 138 3.38 9.81 1.62
CA ARG A 138 2.16 10.58 1.92
C ARG A 138 1.24 9.87 2.92
N ILE A 139 1.73 8.80 3.57
CA ILE A 139 1.02 8.03 4.60
C ILE A 139 1.78 8.10 5.94
N THR A 140 3.09 7.86 5.91
CA THR A 140 4.00 7.99 7.07
C THR A 140 5.39 8.40 6.62
N TYR A 141 6.28 8.72 7.56
CA TYR A 141 7.69 8.98 7.25
C TYR A 141 8.43 7.64 7.10
N PHE A 142 8.99 7.39 5.92
CA PHE A 142 9.63 6.11 5.59
C PHE A 142 10.75 6.31 4.56
N PRO A 143 11.79 5.45 4.48
CA PRO A 143 12.71 5.46 3.35
C PRO A 143 11.98 4.94 2.11
N ASP A 144 11.31 5.83 1.37
CA ASP A 144 10.33 5.49 0.34
C ASP A 144 11.03 5.23 -1.00
N ARG A 145 11.75 4.10 -1.03
CA ARG A 145 12.59 3.64 -2.14
C ARG A 145 12.55 2.11 -2.25
N PRO A 146 12.60 1.55 -3.47
CA PRO A 146 12.26 0.14 -3.70
C PRO A 146 13.34 -0.87 -3.27
N ASP A 147 14.55 -0.43 -2.93
CA ASP A 147 15.61 -1.28 -2.39
C ASP A 147 15.62 -1.36 -0.85
N VAL A 148 14.60 -0.77 -0.19
CA VAL A 148 14.29 -0.99 1.22
C VAL A 148 13.09 -1.91 1.32
N MET A 149 13.35 -3.18 1.65
CA MET A 149 12.35 -4.24 1.72
C MET A 149 12.01 -4.54 3.19
N SER A 150 10.73 -4.43 3.56
CA SER A 150 10.28 -4.66 4.95
C SER A 150 9.15 -5.68 5.01
N VAL A 151 9.07 -6.41 6.11
CA VAL A 151 7.89 -7.22 6.45
C VAL A 151 6.83 -6.31 7.08
N TYR A 152 5.58 -6.39 6.62
CA TYR A 152 4.50 -5.50 7.05
C TYR A 152 3.51 -6.23 7.94
N THR A 153 3.17 -5.60 9.07
CA THR A 153 1.95 -5.88 9.82
C THR A 153 1.08 -4.63 9.77
N THR A 154 -0.19 -4.74 9.42
CA THR A 154 -1.07 -3.57 9.24
C THR A 154 -2.39 -3.77 9.96
N MET A 155 -2.63 -2.95 10.97
CA MET A 155 -3.91 -2.82 11.66
C MET A 155 -4.67 -1.62 11.11
N ILE A 156 -5.88 -1.85 10.65
CA ILE A 156 -6.80 -0.81 10.19
C ILE A 156 -7.94 -0.74 11.20
N ILE A 157 -8.32 0.48 11.58
CA ILE A 157 -9.43 0.74 12.51
C ILE A 157 -10.35 1.75 11.85
N ALA A 158 -11.65 1.45 11.76
CA ALA A 158 -12.64 2.34 11.17
C ALA A 158 -14.02 2.19 11.85
N GLU A 159 -14.97 3.05 11.48
CA GLU A 159 -16.38 2.87 11.84
C GLU A 159 -16.97 1.68 11.06
N LYS A 160 -17.49 0.68 11.78
CA LYS A 160 -17.93 -0.59 11.17
C LYS A 160 -19.11 -0.42 10.22
N ALA A 161 -20.01 0.52 10.51
CA ALA A 161 -21.20 0.75 9.70
C ALA A 161 -20.88 1.37 8.33
N CYS A 162 -19.84 2.22 8.25
CA CYS A 162 -19.41 2.85 7.00
C CYS A 162 -18.35 2.03 6.25
N TYR A 163 -17.55 1.25 6.98
CA TYR A 163 -16.38 0.57 6.43
C TYR A 163 -16.31 -0.90 6.87
N PRO A 164 -17.33 -1.73 6.56
CA PRO A 164 -17.36 -3.13 7.00
C PRO A 164 -16.21 -3.99 6.44
N ASN A 165 -15.62 -3.61 5.30
CA ASN A 165 -14.45 -4.27 4.72
C ASN A 165 -13.18 -3.46 5.02
N LEU A 166 -12.24 -4.06 5.76
CA LEU A 166 -10.92 -3.50 6.05
C LEU A 166 -9.83 -4.44 5.52
N LEU A 167 -9.18 -4.07 4.43
CA LEU A 167 -8.30 -4.94 3.64
C LEU A 167 -6.88 -4.37 3.54
N SER A 168 -5.88 -5.24 3.55
CA SER A 168 -4.47 -4.91 3.28
C SER A 168 -3.73 -6.13 2.74
N ASN A 169 -2.43 -6.00 2.51
CA ASN A 169 -1.58 -7.08 1.99
C ASN A 169 -1.52 -8.29 2.93
N GLY A 170 -1.28 -9.47 2.36
CA GLY A 170 -1.04 -10.71 3.11
C GLY A 170 -2.31 -11.35 3.65
N ASN A 171 -2.22 -11.89 4.86
CA ASN A 171 -3.27 -12.70 5.49
C ASN A 171 -3.91 -11.97 6.68
N LEU A 172 -5.23 -12.07 6.82
CA LEU A 172 -5.94 -11.60 8.01
C LEU A 172 -5.58 -12.48 9.21
N ILE A 173 -4.96 -11.88 10.24
CA ILE A 173 -4.50 -12.59 11.43
C ILE A 173 -5.34 -12.29 12.68
N GLU A 174 -6.04 -11.15 12.71
CA GLU A 174 -6.89 -10.75 13.82
C GLU A 174 -7.97 -9.78 13.32
N ALA A 175 -9.18 -9.89 13.86
CA ALA A 175 -10.23 -8.90 13.63
C ALA A 175 -11.16 -8.88 14.84
N GLY A 176 -11.81 -7.74 15.10
CA GLY A 176 -12.69 -7.61 16.24
C GLY A 176 -13.45 -6.30 16.30
N ASP A 177 -14.51 -6.31 17.10
CA ASP A 177 -15.28 -5.11 17.41
C ASP A 177 -14.58 -4.30 18.52
N LEU A 178 -14.72 -2.98 18.44
CA LEU A 178 -14.24 -2.01 19.42
C LEU A 178 -15.43 -1.23 19.99
N GLU A 179 -15.14 -0.38 20.97
CA GLU A 179 -16.11 0.57 21.50
C GLU A 179 -16.57 1.57 20.43
N ASP A 180 -17.66 2.29 20.71
CA ASP A 180 -18.20 3.36 19.85
C ASP A 180 -18.54 2.96 18.40
N GLY A 181 -18.90 1.68 18.17
CA GLY A 181 -19.31 1.19 16.84
C GLY A 181 -18.16 1.03 15.85
N ARG A 182 -16.91 1.04 16.35
CA ARG A 182 -15.72 0.81 15.53
C ARG A 182 -15.33 -0.65 15.53
N HIS A 183 -14.46 -1.02 14.59
CA HIS A 183 -13.86 -2.35 14.53
C HIS A 183 -12.45 -2.27 13.96
N PHE A 184 -11.74 -3.39 13.97
CA PHE A 184 -10.41 -3.48 13.38
C PHE A 184 -10.21 -4.78 12.60
N ALA A 185 -9.25 -4.72 11.67
CA ALA A 185 -8.66 -5.86 11.01
C ALA A 185 -7.14 -5.71 11.01
N ARG A 186 -6.43 -6.77 11.38
CA ARG A 186 -4.97 -6.85 11.40
C ARG A 186 -4.50 -7.87 10.38
N TRP A 187 -3.63 -7.41 9.50
CA TRP A 187 -3.07 -8.14 8.37
C TRP A 187 -1.58 -8.34 8.55
N TYR A 188 -1.07 -9.50 8.12
CA TYR A 188 0.35 -9.84 8.14
C TYR A 188 0.77 -10.37 6.78
N ASP A 189 1.75 -9.69 6.17
CA ASP A 189 2.38 -10.13 4.93
C ASP A 189 3.78 -10.66 5.25
N PRO A 190 4.04 -11.98 5.10
CA PRO A 190 5.32 -12.58 5.44
C PRO A 190 6.45 -12.23 4.45
N PHE A 191 6.13 -11.69 3.28
CA PHE A 191 7.13 -11.39 2.27
C PHE A 191 7.68 -9.96 2.47
N PRO A 192 9.01 -9.79 2.62
CA PRO A 192 9.61 -8.46 2.56
C PRO A 192 9.26 -7.81 1.23
N LYS A 193 8.72 -6.60 1.27
CA LYS A 193 8.32 -5.84 0.09
C LYS A 193 8.73 -4.38 0.21
N PRO A 194 8.90 -3.67 -0.91
CA PRO A 194 9.11 -2.23 -0.89
C PRO A 194 7.80 -1.49 -0.60
N SER A 195 7.92 -0.24 -0.17
CA SER A 195 6.79 0.62 0.20
C SER A 195 5.76 0.82 -0.90
N TYR A 196 6.17 0.82 -2.17
CA TYR A 196 5.26 1.00 -3.30
C TYR A 196 4.24 -0.13 -3.46
N LEU A 197 4.54 -1.34 -2.95
CA LEU A 197 3.62 -2.50 -2.97
C LEU A 197 2.66 -2.54 -1.77
N PHE A 198 2.71 -1.54 -0.88
CA PHE A 198 1.74 -1.42 0.20
C PHE A 198 0.36 -1.04 -0.34
N ALA A 199 -0.67 -1.74 0.12
CA ALA A 199 -2.05 -1.39 -0.12
C ALA A 199 -2.93 -1.46 1.13
N MET A 200 -3.90 -0.56 1.17
CA MET A 200 -5.00 -0.59 2.11
C MET A 200 -6.30 -0.15 1.43
N VAL A 201 -7.40 -0.83 1.77
CA VAL A 201 -8.75 -0.44 1.38
C VAL A 201 -9.67 -0.50 2.60
N ALA A 202 -10.51 0.51 2.78
CA ALA A 202 -11.60 0.50 3.76
C ALA A 202 -12.89 1.03 3.14
N GLY A 203 -13.92 0.19 3.04
CA GLY A 203 -15.17 0.50 2.33
C GLY A 203 -16.30 -0.48 2.64
N ASP A 204 -17.49 -0.20 2.09
CA ASP A 204 -18.62 -1.13 2.01
C ASP A 204 -18.73 -1.66 0.59
N LEU A 205 -18.23 -2.88 0.39
CA LEU A 205 -18.09 -3.53 -0.91
C LEU A 205 -18.74 -4.91 -0.89
N ALA A 206 -19.35 -5.28 -2.01
CA ALA A 206 -19.70 -6.66 -2.27
C ALA A 206 -18.43 -7.48 -2.53
N CYS A 207 -18.46 -8.76 -2.14
CA CYS A 207 -17.33 -9.67 -2.31
C CYS A 207 -17.79 -10.93 -3.03
N ILE A 208 -17.08 -11.30 -4.09
CA ILE A 208 -17.26 -12.54 -4.82
C ILE A 208 -16.07 -13.42 -4.52
N GLU A 209 -16.34 -14.68 -4.20
CA GLU A 209 -15.31 -15.64 -3.82
C GLU A 209 -15.27 -16.82 -4.81
N ASP A 210 -14.05 -17.27 -5.08
CA ASP A 210 -13.78 -18.51 -5.79
C ASP A 210 -12.44 -19.08 -5.29
N TYR A 211 -12.00 -20.20 -5.86
CA TYR A 211 -10.78 -20.88 -5.46
C TYR A 211 -9.96 -21.31 -6.67
N PHE A 212 -8.65 -21.38 -6.48
CA PHE A 212 -7.70 -21.97 -7.43
C PHE A 212 -6.84 -23.00 -6.71
N THR A 213 -6.67 -24.18 -7.28
CA THR A 213 -5.76 -25.20 -6.74
C THR A 213 -4.48 -25.19 -7.57
N THR A 214 -3.35 -24.91 -6.92
CA THR A 214 -2.04 -24.89 -7.59
C THR A 214 -1.60 -26.28 -8.03
N MET A 215 -0.62 -26.37 -8.92
CA MET A 215 -0.08 -27.66 -9.39
C MET A 215 0.50 -28.53 -8.25
N SER A 216 0.95 -27.95 -7.13
CA SER A 216 1.36 -28.67 -5.93
C SER A 216 0.21 -29.07 -4.99
N GLY A 217 -1.01 -28.60 -5.27
CA GLY A 217 -2.22 -28.91 -4.50
C GLY A 217 -2.57 -27.89 -3.41
N ARG A 218 -1.95 -26.70 -3.39
CA ARG A 218 -2.34 -25.62 -2.47
C ARG A 218 -3.65 -24.99 -2.96
N GLU A 219 -4.62 -24.84 -2.08
CA GLU A 219 -5.86 -24.11 -2.37
C GLU A 219 -5.66 -22.62 -2.05
N ILE A 220 -5.88 -21.77 -3.05
CA ILE A 220 -5.77 -20.32 -2.97
C ILE A 220 -7.19 -19.76 -2.98
N LYS A 221 -7.53 -18.99 -1.95
CA LYS A 221 -8.79 -18.24 -1.94
C LYS A 221 -8.67 -17.02 -2.83
N LEU A 222 -9.62 -16.85 -3.74
CA LEU A 222 -9.71 -15.70 -4.64
C LEU A 222 -10.89 -14.83 -4.22
N GLN A 223 -10.68 -13.53 -4.12
CA GLN A 223 -11.73 -12.56 -3.80
C GLN A 223 -11.70 -11.38 -4.76
N ILE A 224 -12.86 -10.99 -5.27
CA ILE A 224 -13.04 -9.74 -6.02
C ILE A 224 -14.03 -8.87 -5.24
N PHE A 225 -13.59 -7.67 -4.87
CA PHE A 225 -14.39 -6.66 -4.18
C PHE A 225 -14.82 -5.57 -5.16
N VAL A 226 -16.12 -5.27 -5.19
CA VAL A 226 -16.75 -4.29 -6.09
C VAL A 226 -17.85 -3.50 -5.38
N GLU A 227 -18.32 -2.41 -5.99
CA GLU A 227 -19.50 -1.71 -5.51
C GLU A 227 -20.74 -2.64 -5.56
N HIS A 228 -21.64 -2.52 -4.59
CA HIS A 228 -22.87 -3.33 -4.53
C HIS A 228 -23.72 -3.14 -5.79
N GLY A 229 -24.12 -4.25 -6.43
CA GLY A 229 -24.87 -4.28 -7.69
C GLY A 229 -24.03 -4.69 -8.90
N ASP A 230 -22.69 -4.60 -8.83
CA ASP A 230 -21.77 -4.94 -9.91
C ASP A 230 -21.29 -6.40 -9.87
N GLU A 231 -21.80 -7.22 -8.94
CA GLU A 231 -21.25 -8.57 -8.68
C GLU A 231 -21.32 -9.47 -9.92
N ALA A 232 -22.42 -9.38 -10.67
CA ALA A 232 -22.63 -10.17 -11.88
C ALA A 232 -21.66 -9.83 -13.02
N LEU A 233 -20.91 -8.71 -12.92
CA LEU A 233 -19.99 -8.24 -13.95
C LEU A 233 -18.56 -8.78 -13.77
N CYS A 234 -18.30 -9.57 -12.72
CA CYS A 234 -16.96 -10.00 -12.36
C CYS A 234 -16.57 -11.39 -12.87
N ASP A 235 -17.50 -12.14 -13.45
CA ASP A 235 -17.29 -13.53 -13.88
C ASP A 235 -16.09 -13.66 -14.82
N HIS A 236 -15.94 -12.71 -15.75
CA HIS A 236 -14.82 -12.72 -16.69
C HIS A 236 -13.48 -12.40 -16.02
N ALA A 237 -13.44 -11.45 -15.08
CA ALA A 237 -12.23 -11.14 -14.33
C ALA A 237 -11.78 -12.32 -13.47
N MET A 238 -12.70 -12.96 -12.74
CA MET A 238 -12.41 -14.18 -11.95
C MET A 238 -11.92 -15.32 -12.84
N GLY A 239 -12.57 -15.53 -13.98
CA GLY A 239 -12.13 -16.51 -14.97
C GLY A 239 -10.75 -16.21 -15.52
N SER A 240 -10.45 -14.93 -15.79
CA SER A 240 -9.15 -14.48 -16.28
C SER A 240 -8.05 -14.72 -15.25
N LEU A 241 -8.28 -14.38 -13.97
CA LEU A 241 -7.34 -14.62 -12.88
C LEU A 241 -6.95 -16.10 -12.79
N LYS A 242 -7.93 -17.02 -12.77
CA LYS A 242 -7.67 -18.47 -12.74
C LYS A 242 -6.90 -18.95 -13.97
N ARG A 243 -7.18 -18.40 -15.15
CA ARG A 243 -6.42 -18.71 -16.37
C ARG A 243 -4.98 -18.19 -16.31
N SER A 244 -4.76 -16.99 -15.76
CA SER A 244 -3.42 -16.43 -15.54
C SER A 244 -2.60 -17.31 -14.60
N MET A 245 -3.18 -17.72 -13.47
CA MET A 245 -2.55 -18.65 -12.52
C MET A 245 -2.15 -19.96 -13.20
N ALA A 246 -3.10 -20.64 -13.86
CA ALA A 246 -2.83 -21.90 -14.55
C ALA A 246 -1.77 -21.75 -15.66
N TRP A 247 -1.80 -20.63 -16.39
CA TRP A 247 -0.86 -20.38 -17.48
C TRP A 247 0.56 -20.15 -16.96
N ASP A 248 0.73 -19.43 -15.86
CA ASP A 248 2.06 -19.17 -15.27
C ASP A 248 2.67 -20.46 -14.72
N GLU A 249 1.85 -21.33 -14.14
CA GLU A 249 2.25 -22.68 -13.73
C GLU A 249 2.68 -23.53 -14.95
N GLU A 250 1.87 -23.58 -16.02
CA GLU A 250 2.17 -24.37 -17.22
C GLU A 250 3.40 -23.83 -17.96
N ARG A 251 3.52 -22.50 -18.06
CA ARG A 251 4.52 -21.84 -18.91
C ARG A 251 5.85 -21.63 -18.22
N PHE A 252 5.82 -21.17 -16.97
CA PHE A 252 6.99 -20.73 -16.23
C PHE A 252 7.27 -21.58 -14.99
N GLY A 253 6.34 -22.44 -14.57
CA GLY A 253 6.50 -23.26 -13.37
C GLY A 253 6.35 -22.45 -12.08
N LEU A 254 5.62 -21.34 -12.12
CA LEU A 254 5.48 -20.39 -11.03
C LEU A 254 4.11 -20.54 -10.36
N GLU A 255 4.09 -20.94 -9.08
CA GLU A 255 2.86 -20.99 -8.28
C GLU A 255 2.65 -19.68 -7.52
N TYR A 256 1.41 -19.38 -7.14
CA TYR A 256 1.14 -18.27 -6.23
C TYR A 256 1.62 -18.59 -4.79
N ASP A 257 2.16 -17.59 -4.10
CA ASP A 257 2.94 -17.76 -2.88
C ASP A 257 2.21 -17.35 -1.58
N LEU A 258 1.00 -16.79 -1.66
CA LEU A 258 0.11 -16.50 -0.52
C LEU A 258 -1.14 -17.40 -0.49
N ASP A 259 -1.93 -17.34 0.59
CA ASP A 259 -3.15 -18.14 0.76
C ASP A 259 -4.41 -17.46 0.20
N LEU A 260 -4.30 -16.15 -0.05
CA LEU A 260 -5.39 -15.28 -0.47
C LEU A 260 -4.90 -14.33 -1.58
N PHE A 261 -5.71 -14.18 -2.62
CA PHE A 261 -5.53 -13.21 -3.68
C PHE A 261 -6.77 -12.32 -3.76
N MET A 262 -6.61 -11.03 -3.50
CA MET A 262 -7.70 -10.05 -3.56
C MET A 262 -7.54 -9.13 -4.78
N ILE A 263 -8.65 -8.82 -5.44
CA ILE A 263 -8.78 -7.72 -6.38
C ILE A 263 -9.81 -6.76 -5.81
N VAL A 264 -9.52 -5.46 -5.80
CA VAL A 264 -10.49 -4.41 -5.45
C VAL A 264 -10.70 -3.51 -6.66
N ALA A 265 -11.92 -3.46 -7.18
CA ALA A 265 -12.28 -2.55 -8.26
C ALA A 265 -12.71 -1.19 -7.68
N VAL A 266 -12.09 -0.11 -8.13
CA VAL A 266 -12.35 1.25 -7.66
C VAL A 266 -12.70 2.18 -8.84
N GLY A 267 -13.68 3.05 -8.65
CA GLY A 267 -14.15 3.97 -9.70
C GLY A 267 -13.16 5.10 -10.05
N HIS A 268 -12.43 5.63 -9.06
CA HIS A 268 -11.42 6.67 -9.27
C HIS A 268 -10.00 6.13 -9.00
N PHE A 269 -9.30 5.82 -10.08
CA PHE A 269 -7.92 5.36 -10.06
C PHE A 269 -7.14 6.03 -11.19
N ASN A 270 -6.01 6.69 -10.87
CA ASN A 270 -5.18 7.37 -11.87
C ASN A 270 -4.53 6.38 -12.84
N MET A 271 -4.16 5.20 -12.34
CA MET A 271 -3.54 4.12 -13.12
C MET A 271 -4.60 3.12 -13.61
N GLY A 272 -4.16 2.12 -14.38
CA GLY A 272 -5.05 1.07 -14.85
C GLY A 272 -5.36 0.05 -13.76
N ALA A 273 -4.33 -0.57 -13.23
CA ALA A 273 -4.35 -1.42 -12.06
C ALA A 273 -2.98 -1.34 -11.38
N MET A 274 -2.83 -2.00 -10.23
CA MET A 274 -1.62 -1.97 -9.41
C MET A 274 -1.38 -3.33 -8.77
N GLU A 275 -0.12 -3.78 -8.80
CA GLU A 275 0.33 -5.12 -8.44
C GLU A 275 0.49 -5.39 -6.93
N ASN A 276 -0.15 -4.59 -6.06
CA ASN A 276 0.14 -4.66 -4.62
C ASN A 276 0.00 -6.10 -4.09
N LYS A 277 1.02 -6.58 -3.37
CA LYS A 277 1.17 -8.00 -3.02
C LYS A 277 -0.08 -8.55 -2.31
N GLY A 278 -0.78 -9.46 -2.98
CA GLY A 278 -2.01 -10.12 -2.50
C GLY A 278 -3.28 -9.26 -2.46
N ILE A 279 -3.23 -7.99 -2.84
CA ILE A 279 -4.41 -7.10 -2.95
C ILE A 279 -4.24 -6.10 -4.11
N ASN A 280 -4.51 -6.55 -5.32
CA ASN A 280 -4.44 -5.66 -6.46
C ASN A 280 -5.59 -4.65 -6.44
N ILE A 281 -5.28 -3.39 -6.77
CA ILE A 281 -6.28 -2.33 -6.89
C ILE A 281 -6.42 -2.00 -8.37
N PHE A 282 -7.64 -2.13 -8.88
CA PHE A 282 -7.96 -1.96 -10.29
C PHE A 282 -8.89 -0.78 -10.49
N ASN A 283 -8.71 -0.06 -11.60
CA ASN A 283 -9.80 0.74 -12.15
C ASN A 283 -10.94 -0.19 -12.57
N SER A 284 -12.17 0.10 -12.15
CA SER A 284 -13.34 -0.76 -12.41
C SER A 284 -13.57 -1.10 -13.88
N ARG A 285 -13.15 -0.21 -14.80
CA ARG A 285 -13.16 -0.45 -16.25
C ARG A 285 -12.41 -1.72 -16.68
N TYR A 286 -11.44 -2.18 -15.89
CA TYR A 286 -10.63 -3.36 -16.18
C TYR A 286 -11.01 -4.58 -15.35
N VAL A 287 -12.18 -4.56 -14.71
CA VAL A 287 -12.74 -5.69 -13.96
C VAL A 287 -14.16 -6.01 -14.42
N LEU A 288 -15.01 -4.98 -14.57
CA LEU A 288 -16.43 -5.14 -14.81
C LEU A 288 -16.74 -5.32 -16.30
N ALA A 289 -17.37 -6.44 -16.67
CA ALA A 289 -17.87 -6.66 -18.02
C ALA A 289 -19.05 -7.64 -18.10
N ASP A 290 -20.01 -7.32 -18.97
CA ASP A 290 -21.04 -8.24 -19.44
C ASP A 290 -21.21 -8.14 -20.97
N GLN A 291 -21.94 -9.08 -21.57
CA GLN A 291 -22.12 -9.12 -23.03
C GLN A 291 -23.03 -8.00 -23.59
N GLU A 292 -23.83 -7.35 -22.75
CA GLU A 292 -24.71 -6.25 -23.13
C GLU A 292 -23.97 -4.90 -23.13
N THR A 293 -22.97 -4.73 -22.25
CA THR A 293 -22.29 -3.45 -21.98
C THR A 293 -20.83 -3.41 -22.43
N ALA A 294 -20.15 -4.55 -22.55
CA ALA A 294 -18.73 -4.63 -22.90
C ALA A 294 -18.49 -5.20 -24.32
N THR A 295 -17.49 -4.65 -25.01
CA THR A 295 -17.07 -5.14 -26.34
C THR A 295 -16.08 -6.30 -26.23
N ASP A 296 -15.89 -7.07 -27.30
CA ASP A 296 -14.83 -8.10 -27.37
C ASP A 296 -13.44 -7.55 -26.98
N GLY A 297 -13.16 -6.29 -27.36
CA GLY A 297 -11.93 -5.61 -27.00
C GLY A 297 -11.83 -5.27 -25.51
N ASP A 298 -12.95 -5.07 -24.81
CA ASP A 298 -12.97 -4.89 -23.36
C ASP A 298 -12.69 -6.21 -22.65
N PHE A 299 -13.32 -7.32 -23.07
CA PHE A 299 -13.02 -8.66 -22.55
C PHE A 299 -11.53 -9.02 -22.69
N GLN A 300 -10.92 -8.73 -23.85
CA GLN A 300 -9.49 -8.94 -24.06
C GLN A 300 -8.61 -8.05 -23.17
N ARG A 301 -9.00 -6.78 -22.97
CA ARG A 301 -8.27 -5.86 -22.09
C ARG A 301 -8.33 -6.32 -20.63
N ILE A 302 -9.49 -6.72 -20.14
CA ILE A 302 -9.65 -7.26 -18.78
C ILE A 302 -8.75 -8.48 -18.59
N GLU A 303 -8.79 -9.43 -19.52
CA GLU A 303 -7.93 -10.62 -19.43
C GLU A 303 -6.45 -10.24 -19.41
N SER A 304 -6.02 -9.35 -20.32
CA SER A 304 -4.61 -8.93 -20.40
C SER A 304 -4.12 -8.20 -19.15
N ILE A 305 -4.94 -7.35 -18.53
CA ILE A 305 -4.54 -6.55 -17.37
C ILE A 305 -4.60 -7.42 -16.11
N VAL A 306 -5.65 -8.24 -15.92
CA VAL A 306 -5.69 -9.21 -14.82
C VAL A 306 -4.49 -10.15 -14.88
N ALA A 307 -4.09 -10.60 -16.07
CA ALA A 307 -2.87 -11.38 -16.24
C ALA A 307 -1.60 -10.58 -15.91
N HIS A 308 -1.50 -9.33 -16.38
CA HIS A 308 -0.37 -8.45 -16.10
C HIS A 308 -0.11 -8.28 -14.60
N GLU A 309 -1.15 -7.91 -13.85
CA GLU A 309 -1.02 -7.71 -12.40
C GLU A 309 -0.72 -9.02 -11.65
N TYR A 310 -1.23 -10.15 -12.13
CA TYR A 310 -0.91 -11.45 -11.54
C TYR A 310 0.57 -11.82 -11.77
N PHE A 311 1.10 -11.61 -12.98
CA PHE A 311 2.48 -11.98 -13.31
C PHE A 311 3.52 -11.15 -12.53
N HIS A 312 3.18 -9.90 -12.18
CA HIS A 312 3.99 -9.07 -11.27
C HIS A 312 4.18 -9.67 -9.87
N ASN A 313 3.45 -10.72 -9.51
CA ASN A 313 3.73 -11.46 -8.27
C ASN A 313 5.17 -12.00 -8.22
N TRP A 314 5.76 -12.28 -9.39
CA TRP A 314 7.08 -12.90 -9.53
C TRP A 314 8.13 -12.00 -10.19
N THR A 315 7.75 -11.18 -11.18
CA THR A 315 8.67 -10.32 -11.96
C THR A 315 8.46 -8.85 -11.68
#